data_AF-A0A1J9NXN1-F1
#
_entry.id   AF-A0A1J9NXN1-F1
#
_cell.length_a   1.000
_cell.length_b   1.000
_cell.length_c   1.000
_cell.angle_alpha   90.00
_cell.angle_beta   90.00
_cell.angle_gamma   90.00
#
_symmetry.space_group_name_H-M   'P 1'
#
loop_
_entity.id
_entity.type
_entity.pdbx_description
1 polymer ?
#
loop_
_entity_poly.entity_id
_entity_poly.type
_entity_poly.pdbx_seq_one_letter_code
_entity_poly.pdbx_strand_id
1 'polypeptide(L)'
;VGGWGDPSYAVKYVKADNPMGPFNGPSKLILSSDPAIGTSTGHNSVFNVGDQYFIVYHRRSPTDTERDHRVVCIDRLEFDADGEIKVVKITNEGVDGIRLERKQ
;
A
#
# COMPACT_ATOMS: atom_id res chain seq x y z
N VAL A 1 -1.23 3.53 -10.68
CA VAL A 1 -2.19 3.90 -11.75
C VAL A 1 -2.92 5.18 -11.35
N GLY A 2 -3.49 5.91 -12.31
CA GLY A 2 -4.14 7.20 -12.04
C GLY A 2 -3.16 8.36 -11.86
N GLY A 3 -3.72 9.56 -11.72
CA GLY A 3 -2.95 10.79 -11.52
C GLY A 3 -2.63 11.02 -10.05
N TRP A 4 -1.36 11.16 -9.71
CA TRP A 4 -0.92 11.44 -8.33
C TRP A 4 -1.51 12.74 -7.76
N GLY A 5 -1.94 13.66 -8.63
CA GLY A 5 -2.60 14.92 -8.29
C GLY A 5 -4.04 14.77 -7.81
N ASP A 6 -4.69 13.62 -8.01
CA ASP A 6 -6.12 13.45 -7.83
C ASP A 6 -6.50 12.11 -7.17
N PRO A 7 -7.77 11.90 -6.79
CA PRO A 7 -8.19 10.70 -6.07
C PRO A 7 -8.11 9.39 -6.86
N SER A 8 -7.87 9.42 -8.19
CA SER A 8 -7.69 8.23 -9.02
C SER A 8 -6.36 7.51 -8.78
N TYR A 9 -5.42 8.14 -8.06
CA TYR A 9 -4.15 7.51 -7.72
C TYR A 9 -4.36 6.23 -6.91
N ALA A 10 -3.69 5.16 -7.34
CA ALA A 10 -3.87 3.83 -6.79
C ALA A 10 -2.70 2.90 -7.13
N VAL A 11 -2.63 1.75 -6.44
CA VAL A 11 -1.65 0.69 -6.67
C VAL A 11 -2.34 -0.56 -7.16
N LYS A 12 -1.77 -1.16 -8.21
CA LYS A 12 -2.13 -2.49 -8.69
C LYS A 12 -0.90 -3.40 -8.68
N TYR A 13 -1.10 -4.71 -8.56
CA TYR A 13 -0.03 -5.70 -8.69
C TYR A 13 -0.32 -6.72 -9.79
N VAL A 14 0.75 -7.39 -10.24
CA VAL A 14 0.77 -8.57 -11.12
C VAL A 14 1.77 -9.57 -10.54
N LYS A 15 1.68 -10.85 -10.92
CA LYS A 15 2.56 -11.92 -10.42
C LYS A 15 3.41 -12.50 -11.55
N ALA A 16 4.60 -13.00 -11.23
CA ALA A 16 5.47 -13.76 -12.12
C ALA A 16 6.28 -14.75 -11.30
N ASP A 17 6.66 -15.87 -11.90
CA ASP A 17 7.56 -16.85 -11.27
C ASP A 17 9.05 -16.45 -11.37
N ASN A 18 9.35 -15.43 -12.18
CA ASN A 18 10.68 -14.87 -12.36
C ASN A 18 10.63 -13.33 -12.22
N PRO A 19 11.61 -12.68 -11.56
CA PRO A 19 11.68 -11.22 -11.43
C PRO A 19 11.60 -10.44 -12.75
N MET A 20 12.04 -11.06 -13.85
CA MET A 20 12.03 -10.48 -15.20
C MET A 20 10.78 -10.86 -16.01
N GLY A 21 9.84 -11.60 -15.41
CA GLY A 21 8.62 -12.07 -16.06
C GLY A 21 8.77 -13.44 -16.76
N PRO A 22 7.75 -13.87 -17.52
CA PRO A 22 6.56 -13.11 -17.88
C PRO A 22 5.65 -12.82 -16.68
N PHE A 23 5.07 -11.62 -16.65
CA PHE A 23 4.03 -11.27 -15.69
C PHE A 23 2.68 -11.83 -16.16
N ASN A 24 2.03 -12.58 -15.29
CA ASN A 24 0.82 -13.35 -15.58
C ASN A 24 -0.44 -12.64 -15.07
N GLY A 25 -1.50 -12.71 -15.87
CA GLY A 25 -2.87 -12.30 -15.49
C GLY A 25 -3.14 -10.79 -15.50
N PRO A 26 -4.41 -10.39 -15.30
CA PRO A 26 -4.77 -8.98 -15.20
C PRO A 26 -4.22 -8.37 -13.90
N SER A 27 -3.80 -7.11 -13.96
CA SER A 27 -3.37 -6.38 -12.77
C SER A 27 -4.54 -6.22 -11.79
N LYS A 28 -4.32 -6.47 -10.50
CA LYS A 28 -5.34 -6.39 -9.44
C LYS A 28 -5.12 -5.15 -8.57
N LEU A 29 -6.19 -4.41 -8.28
CA LEU A 29 -6.16 -3.22 -7.41
C LEU A 29 -5.96 -3.64 -5.95
N ILE A 30 -4.98 -3.02 -5.26
CA ILE A 30 -4.67 -3.33 -3.86
C ILE A 30 -4.62 -2.12 -2.94
N LEU A 31 -4.52 -0.91 -3.49
CA LEU A 31 -4.52 0.32 -2.69
C LEU A 31 -5.19 1.43 -3.48
N SER A 32 -6.10 2.16 -2.85
CA SER A 32 -6.79 3.31 -3.42
C SER A 32 -7.19 4.28 -2.31
N SER A 33 -7.64 5.47 -2.71
CA SER A 33 -8.20 6.46 -1.79
C SER A 33 -9.42 5.92 -1.02
N ASP A 34 -9.58 6.38 0.22
CA ASP A 34 -10.82 6.31 1.00
C ASP A 34 -11.16 7.75 1.40
N PRO A 35 -12.24 8.36 0.86
CA PRO A 35 -12.57 9.76 1.14
C PRO A 35 -12.76 10.12 2.61
N ALA A 36 -13.04 9.15 3.48
CA ALA A 36 -13.14 9.38 4.92
C ALA A 36 -11.76 9.45 5.61
N ILE A 37 -10.73 8.86 5.01
CA ILE A 37 -9.40 8.72 5.61
C ILE A 37 -8.38 9.55 4.86
N GLY A 38 -8.28 9.40 3.53
CA GLY A 38 -7.36 10.18 2.69
C GLY A 38 -7.52 9.95 1.18
N THR A 39 -7.01 10.90 0.41
CA THR A 39 -7.08 10.93 -1.05
C THR A 39 -5.69 10.83 -1.68
N SER A 40 -5.65 10.62 -3.00
CA SER A 40 -4.40 10.52 -3.79
C SER A 40 -3.41 9.51 -3.20
N THR A 41 -3.94 8.32 -2.91
CA THR A 41 -3.22 7.26 -2.18
C THR A 41 -2.40 6.40 -3.14
N GLY A 42 -1.07 6.36 -3.00
CA GLY A 42 -0.22 5.53 -3.85
C GLY A 42 1.28 5.69 -3.62
N HIS A 43 2.07 5.43 -4.68
CA HIS A 43 3.53 5.45 -4.68
C HIS A 43 4.14 4.61 -3.55
N ASN A 44 3.89 3.31 -3.60
CA ASN A 44 4.15 2.42 -2.48
C ASN A 44 5.50 1.70 -2.57
N SER A 45 5.89 1.11 -1.45
CA SER A 45 6.83 0.00 -1.35
C SER A 45 6.27 -1.04 -0.37
N VAL A 46 6.74 -2.27 -0.47
CA VAL A 46 6.32 -3.38 0.40
C VAL A 46 7.56 -3.98 1.06
N PHE A 47 7.45 -4.32 2.34
CA PHE A 47 8.50 -4.99 3.09
C PHE A 47 7.88 -5.94 4.14
N ASN A 48 8.69 -6.80 4.74
CA ASN A 48 8.26 -7.71 5.78
C ASN A 48 9.20 -7.73 6.99
N VAL A 49 8.64 -8.04 8.16
CA VAL A 49 9.36 -8.33 9.41
C VAL A 49 8.86 -9.68 9.90
N GLY A 50 9.70 -10.72 9.79
CA GLY A 50 9.23 -12.10 9.93
C GLY A 50 8.15 -12.40 8.89
N ASP A 51 7.01 -12.93 9.34
CA ASP A 51 5.87 -13.28 8.47
C ASP A 51 4.87 -12.13 8.29
N GLN A 52 5.11 -10.96 8.90
CA GLN A 52 4.23 -9.81 8.79
C GLN A 52 4.66 -8.90 7.64
N TYR A 53 3.75 -8.66 6.70
CA TYR A 53 3.98 -7.78 5.56
C TYR A 53 3.32 -6.41 5.77
N PHE A 54 4.01 -5.39 5.27
CA PHE A 54 3.63 -3.99 5.39
C PHE A 54 3.73 -3.31 4.05
N ILE A 55 2.83 -2.37 3.80
CA ILE A 55 2.89 -1.46 2.67
C ILE A 55 3.11 -0.05 3.21
N VAL A 56 4.16 0.61 2.71
CA VAL A 56 4.40 2.05 2.94
C VAL A 56 3.98 2.79 1.68
N TYR A 57 3.26 3.88 1.84
CA TYR A 57 2.73 4.67 0.74
C TYR A 57 2.56 6.13 1.17
N HIS A 58 2.14 6.99 0.26
CA HIS A 58 1.68 8.33 0.63
C HIS A 58 0.20 8.55 0.34
N ARG A 59 -0.41 9.47 1.08
CA ARG A 59 -1.76 10.01 0.83
C ARG A 59 -1.82 11.50 1.17
N ARG A 60 -2.98 12.11 0.98
CA ARG A 60 -3.33 13.45 1.51
C ARG A 60 -4.47 13.35 2.52
N SER A 61 -4.59 14.36 3.37
CA SER A 61 -5.79 14.55 4.18
C SER A 61 -7.01 14.73 3.26
N PRO A 62 -8.21 14.22 3.62
CA PRO A 62 -9.42 14.40 2.82
C PRO A 62 -9.77 15.86 2.51
N THR A 63 -9.38 16.77 3.40
CA THR A 63 -9.67 18.21 3.28
C THR A 63 -8.54 19.00 2.62
N ASP A 64 -7.44 18.35 2.24
CA ASP A 64 -6.28 19.03 1.67
C ASP A 64 -6.31 18.98 0.14
N THR A 65 -6.26 20.15 -0.47
CA THR A 65 -6.28 20.33 -1.93
C THR A 65 -4.89 20.63 -2.50
N GLU A 66 -3.89 20.87 -1.67
CA GLU A 66 -2.54 21.17 -2.14
C GLU A 66 -1.83 19.89 -2.57
N ARG A 67 -1.38 19.93 -3.82
CA ARG A 67 -0.87 18.75 -4.53
C ARG A 67 0.32 18.09 -3.80
N ASP A 68 1.16 18.90 -3.16
CA ASP A 68 2.45 18.49 -2.62
C ASP A 68 2.40 18.13 -1.11
N HIS A 69 1.27 18.33 -0.43
CA HIS A 69 1.04 18.01 0.99
C HIS A 69 0.83 16.52 1.24
N ARG A 70 1.80 15.71 0.81
CA ARG A 70 1.76 14.26 0.97
C ARG A 70 2.27 13.86 2.35
N VAL A 71 1.58 12.95 3.00
CA VAL A 71 2.00 12.32 4.25
C VAL A 71 2.36 10.86 4.00
N VAL A 72 3.42 10.38 4.66
CA VAL A 72 3.82 8.97 4.62
C VAL A 72 2.94 8.16 5.56
N CYS A 73 2.48 7.01 5.09
CA CYS A 73 1.61 6.10 5.84
C CYS A 73 2.13 4.66 5.72
N ILE A 74 1.75 3.84 6.68
CA ILE A 74 2.07 2.41 6.72
C ILE A 74 0.87 1.65 7.22
N ASP A 75 0.50 0.57 6.52
CA ASP A 75 -0.58 -0.34 6.91
C ASP A 75 -0.15 -1.80 6.66
N ARG A 76 -0.91 -2.74 7.20
CA ARG A 76 -0.68 -4.18 6.95
C ARG A 76 -1.02 -4.53 5.50
N LEU A 77 -0.18 -5.38 4.92
CA LEU A 77 -0.46 -6.06 3.67
C LEU A 77 -0.68 -7.54 4.00
N GLU A 78 -1.82 -8.08 3.61
CA GLU A 78 -2.21 -9.46 3.92
C GLU A 78 -2.46 -10.25 2.65
N PHE A 79 -2.22 -11.54 2.73
CA PHE A 79 -2.54 -12.50 1.67
C PHE A 79 -3.78 -13.32 2.06
N ASP A 80 -4.57 -13.71 1.08
CA ASP A 80 -5.64 -14.70 1.27
C ASP A 80 -5.11 -16.14 1.17
N ALA A 81 -6.01 -17.12 1.31
CA ALA A 81 -5.66 -18.54 1.25
C ALA A 81 -5.08 -18.99 -0.10
N ASP A 82 -5.35 -18.24 -1.17
CA ASP A 82 -4.86 -18.50 -2.52
C ASP A 82 -3.54 -17.76 -2.81
N GLY A 83 -2.99 -17.05 -1.81
CA GLY A 83 -1.77 -16.27 -1.94
C GLY A 83 -1.94 -14.98 -2.75
N GLU A 84 -3.18 -14.48 -2.87
CA GLU A 84 -3.45 -13.18 -3.48
C GLU A 84 -3.39 -12.07 -2.43
N ILE A 85 -2.95 -10.88 -2.85
CA ILE A 85 -2.88 -9.72 -1.94
C ILE A 85 -4.30 -9.20 -1.73
N LYS A 86 -4.75 -9.14 -0.47
CA LYS A 86 -6.00 -8.49 -0.09
C LYS A 86 -5.91 -6.99 -0.31
N VAL A 87 -7.03 -6.34 -0.63
CA VAL A 87 -7.09 -4.88 -0.70
C VAL A 87 -6.70 -4.30 0.66
N VAL A 88 -5.70 -3.43 0.66
CA VAL A 88 -5.19 -2.77 1.86
C VAL A 88 -6.23 -1.77 2.35
N LYS A 89 -6.56 -1.86 3.64
CA LYS A 89 -7.38 -0.86 4.32
C LYS A 89 -6.47 0.25 4.84
N ILE A 90 -6.62 1.46 4.31
CA ILE A 90 -5.88 2.61 4.81
C ILE A 90 -6.45 3.07 6.16
N THR A 91 -5.58 3.49 7.07
CA THR A 91 -5.97 3.87 8.44
C THR A 91 -5.41 5.24 8.86
N ASN A 92 -5.87 5.74 10.02
CA ASN A 92 -5.25 6.88 10.69
C ASN A 92 -4.23 6.43 11.75
N GLU A 93 -4.38 5.20 12.24
CA GLU A 93 -3.61 4.63 13.34
C GLU A 93 -2.29 4.01 12.87
N GLY A 94 -2.24 3.53 11.63
CA GLY A 94 -1.10 2.80 11.09
C GLY A 94 -0.95 1.41 11.70
N VAL A 95 0.27 1.04 12.09
CA VAL A 95 0.58 -0.28 12.64
C VAL A 95 1.22 -0.17 14.03
N ASP A 96 0.97 -1.18 14.86
CA ASP A 96 1.61 -1.28 16.18
C ASP A 96 3.14 -1.40 16.05
N GLY A 97 3.85 -0.81 17.02
CA GLY A 97 5.30 -0.92 17.10
C GLY A 97 5.74 -2.37 17.34
N ILE A 98 6.67 -2.86 16.51
CA ILE A 98 7.25 -4.20 16.67
C ILE A 98 8.53 -4.09 17.48
N ARG A 99 8.55 -4.74 18.64
CA ARG A 99 9.79 -4.89 19.42
C ARG A 99 10.68 -5.92 18.74
N LEU A 100 11.83 -5.47 18.25
CA LEU A 100 12.86 -6.36 17.75
C LEU A 100 13.69 -6.86 18.92
N GLU A 101 13.77 -8.18 19.08
CA GLU A 101 14.75 -8.81 19.96
C GLU A 101 16.16 -8.50 19.41
N ARG A 102 17.04 -7.92 20.23
CA ARG A 102 18.43 -7.72 19.82
C ARG A 102 19.10 -9.08 19.74
N LYS A 103 19.60 -9.45 18.55
CA LYS A 103 20.53 -10.58 18.45
C LYS A 103 21.82 -10.19 19.19
N GLN A 104 22.17 -10.96 20.22
CA GLN A 104 23.49 -10.91 20.86
C GLN A 104 24.59 -11.25 19.86
#